data_AF-A0A961YPD1-F1
#
_entry.id   AF-A0A961YPD1-F1
#
_cell.length_a   1.000
_cell.length_b   1.000
_cell.length_c   1.000
_cell.angle_alpha   90.00
_cell.angle_beta   90.00
_cell.angle_gamma   90.00
#
_symmetry.space_group_name_H-M   'P 1'
#
loop_
_entity.id
_entity.type
_entity.pdbx_description
1 polymer ?
#
loop_
_entity_poly.entity_id
_entity_poly.type
_entity_poly.pdbx_seq_one_letter_code
_entity_poly.pdbx_strand_id
1 'polypeptide(L)'
;MDRVDWGYLFTSFEGRISRQPFWIGFGTILAINLFMQAMIGHGGLVQFVVAILLQIAAIAICVKRCHDRDKSGWWCLLLVIPWVGTVWAIVDLGILEGSPGTNRFGPDPLADA
;
A
#
# COMPACT_ATOMS: atom_id res chain seq x y z
N MET A 1 -9.06 18.40 -3.61
CA MET A 1 -8.73 16.97 -3.85
C MET A 1 -7.84 16.94 -5.07
N ASP A 2 -6.55 17.14 -4.87
CA ASP A 2 -5.59 16.90 -5.95
C ASP A 2 -5.78 15.48 -6.46
N ARG A 3 -5.73 15.31 -7.78
CA ARG A 3 -6.03 14.03 -8.42
C ARG A 3 -5.06 13.00 -7.85
N VAL A 4 -5.59 11.91 -7.28
CA VAL A 4 -4.79 10.76 -6.90
C VAL A 4 -4.04 10.29 -8.14
N ASP A 5 -2.71 10.38 -8.10
CA ASP A 5 -1.87 9.79 -9.14
C ASP A 5 -1.85 8.28 -8.93
N TRP A 6 -2.71 7.59 -9.67
CA TRP A 6 -2.87 6.14 -9.60
C TRP A 6 -1.62 5.38 -10.05
N GLY A 7 -0.86 5.95 -11.00
CA GLY A 7 0.41 5.36 -11.43
C GLY A 7 1.41 5.39 -10.29
N TYR A 8 1.63 6.57 -9.72
CA TYR A 8 2.50 6.73 -8.55
C TYR A 8 2.06 5.82 -7.38
N LEU A 9 0.76 5.76 -7.09
CA LEU A 9 0.23 4.98 -5.96
C LEU A 9 0.50 3.48 -6.11
N PHE A 10 0.29 2.89 -7.29
CA PHE A 10 0.34 1.44 -7.47
C PHE A 10 1.66 0.90 -8.04
N THR A 11 2.51 1.72 -8.67
CA THR A 11 3.72 1.22 -9.36
C THR A 11 5.03 1.77 -8.83
N SER A 12 5.03 2.93 -8.16
CA SER A 12 6.25 3.51 -7.57
C SER A 12 6.57 2.90 -6.20
N PHE A 13 7.85 2.65 -5.94
CA PHE A 13 8.36 2.30 -4.60
C PHE A 13 8.99 3.49 -3.88
N GLU A 14 9.08 4.64 -4.55
CA GLU A 14 9.75 5.84 -4.04
C GLU A 14 8.77 6.84 -3.45
N GLY A 15 9.26 7.63 -2.49
CA GLY A 15 8.50 8.67 -1.83
C GLY A 15 7.63 8.17 -0.68
N ARG A 16 6.60 8.95 -0.36
CA ARG A 16 5.78 8.83 0.86
C ARG A 16 4.31 8.99 0.55
N ILE A 17 3.47 8.27 1.28
CA ILE A 17 2.01 8.45 1.24
C ILE A 17 1.45 8.58 2.65
N SER A 18 0.42 9.39 2.81
CA SER A 18 -0.31 9.52 4.07
C SER A 18 -1.33 8.37 4.26
N ARG A 19 -2.08 8.40 5.37
CA ARG A 19 -3.07 7.37 5.72
C ARG A 19 -4.20 7.25 4.69
N GLN A 20 -4.62 8.36 4.10
CA GLN A 20 -5.77 8.37 3.18
C GLN A 20 -5.47 7.63 1.86
N PRO A 21 -4.40 7.94 1.09
CA PRO A 21 -4.05 7.17 -0.09
C PRO A 21 -3.75 5.69 0.20
N PHE A 22 -3.22 5.38 1.39
CA PHE A 22 -3.01 4.00 1.83
C PHE A 22 -4.33 3.21 1.87
N TRP A 23 -5.35 3.73 2.57
CA TRP A 23 -6.65 3.06 2.66
C TRP A 23 -7.41 3.05 1.33
N ILE A 24 -7.32 4.12 0.53
CA ILE A 24 -7.88 4.16 -0.83
C ILE A 24 -7.23 3.09 -1.71
N GLY A 25 -5.90 2.98 -1.69
CA GLY A 25 -5.17 1.99 -2.48
C GLY A 25 -5.55 0.55 -2.12
N PHE A 26 -5.61 0.23 -0.82
CA PHE A 26 -6.04 -1.09 -0.35
C PHE A 26 -7.52 -1.37 -0.66
N GLY A 27 -8.40 -0.38 -0.51
CA GLY A 27 -9.81 -0.50 -0.89
C GLY A 27 -9.99 -0.78 -2.38
N THR A 28 -9.23 -0.09 -3.25
CA THR A 28 -9.24 -0.33 -4.69
C THR A 28 -8.73 -1.72 -5.05
N ILE A 29 -7.63 -2.17 -4.42
CA ILE A 29 -7.10 -3.54 -4.63
C ILE A 29 -8.15 -4.58 -4.23
N LEU A 30 -8.79 -4.41 -3.07
CA LEU A 30 -9.86 -5.30 -2.61
C LEU A 30 -11.04 -5.33 -3.58
N ALA A 31 -11.49 -4.16 -4.04
CA ALA A 31 -12.60 -4.06 -5.00
C ALA A 31 -12.29 -4.77 -6.32
N ILE A 32 -11.09 -4.57 -6.89
CA ILE A 32 -10.66 -5.25 -8.11
C ILE A 32 -10.57 -6.76 -7.87
N ASN A 33 -10.02 -7.19 -6.74
CA ASN A 33 -9.88 -8.60 -6.43
C ASN A 33 -11.25 -9.31 -6.33
N LEU A 34 -12.20 -8.71 -5.62
CA LEU A 34 -13.56 -9.24 -5.49
C LEU A 34 -14.30 -9.25 -6.84
N PHE A 35 -14.15 -8.19 -7.64
CA PHE A 35 -14.73 -8.12 -8.97
C PHE A 35 -14.21 -9.24 -9.88
N MET A 36 -12.90 -9.47 -9.90
CA MET A 36 -12.30 -10.54 -10.70
C MET A 36 -12.80 -11.92 -10.26
N GLN A 37 -12.86 -12.18 -8.95
CA GLN A 37 -13.41 -13.45 -8.44
C GLN A 37 -14.87 -13.67 -8.85
N ALA A 38 -15.69 -12.61 -8.87
CA ALA A 38 -17.08 -12.70 -9.31
C ALA A 38 -17.22 -13.00 -10.81
N MET A 39 -16.30 -12.49 -11.64
CA MET A 39 -16.34 -12.63 -13.09
C MET A 39 -15.77 -13.96 -13.60
N ILE A 40 -14.64 -14.40 -13.04
CA ILE A 40 -13.88 -15.55 -13.54
C ILE A 40 -13.74 -16.69 -12.53
N GLY A 41 -14.35 -16.55 -11.34
CA GLY A 41 -14.29 -17.54 -10.27
C GLY A 41 -12.97 -17.53 -9.50
N HIS A 42 -12.78 -18.58 -8.69
CA HIS A 42 -11.56 -18.77 -7.91
C HIS A 42 -10.64 -19.76 -8.62
N GLY A 43 -9.38 -19.36 -8.84
CA GLY A 43 -8.34 -20.21 -9.43
C GLY A 43 -8.12 -20.02 -10.94
N GLY A 44 -7.18 -20.79 -11.49
CA GLY A 44 -6.76 -20.68 -12.89
C GLY A 44 -5.67 -19.64 -13.15
N LEU A 45 -5.08 -19.68 -14.35
CA LEU A 45 -3.92 -18.87 -14.72
C LEU A 45 -4.22 -17.36 -14.70
N VAL A 46 -5.40 -16.96 -15.19
CA VAL A 46 -5.79 -15.54 -15.22
C VAL A 46 -5.89 -14.98 -13.81
N GLN A 47 -6.60 -15.67 -12.90
CA GLN A 47 -6.73 -15.24 -11.51
C GLN A 47 -5.38 -15.22 -10.79
N PHE A 48 -4.50 -16.18 -11.08
CA PHE A 48 -3.14 -16.21 -10.53
C PHE A 48 -2.33 -14.97 -10.95
N VAL A 49 -2.32 -14.63 -12.25
CA VAL A 49 -1.62 -13.44 -12.76
C VAL A 49 -2.18 -12.15 -12.13
N VAL A 50 -3.50 -12.02 -12.06
CA VAL A 50 -4.16 -10.88 -11.42
C VAL A 50 -3.75 -10.76 -9.95
N ALA A 51 -3.74 -11.86 -9.21
CA ALA A 51 -3.35 -11.87 -7.80
C ALA A 51 -1.90 -11.39 -7.61
N ILE A 52 -0.97 -11.82 -8.47
CA ILE A 52 0.43 -11.36 -8.41
C ILE A 52 0.54 -9.86 -8.70
N LEU A 53 -0.16 -9.34 -9.72
CA LEU A 53 -0.13 -7.91 -10.04
C LEU A 53 -0.68 -7.05 -8.89
N LEU A 54 -1.80 -7.48 -8.30
CA LEU A 54 -2.38 -6.81 -7.13
C LEU A 54 -1.47 -6.91 -5.90
N GLN A 55 -0.75 -8.01 -5.74
CA GLN A 55 0.21 -8.18 -4.64
C GLN A 55 1.41 -7.23 -4.78
N ILE A 56 1.93 -7.04 -5.99
CA ILE A 56 3.00 -6.06 -6.27
C ILE A 56 2.52 -4.64 -5.94
N ALA A 57 1.30 -4.29 -6.36
CA ALA A 57 0.71 -2.99 -6.06
C ALA A 57 0.51 -2.77 -4.55
N ALA A 58 0.09 -3.81 -3.81
CA ALA A 58 -0.03 -3.75 -2.35
C ALA A 58 1.33 -3.52 -1.67
N ILE A 59 2.40 -4.17 -2.17
CA ILE A 59 3.76 -3.97 -1.65
C ILE A 59 4.23 -2.54 -1.93
N ALA A 60 4.00 -2.00 -3.13
CA ALA A 60 4.35 -0.62 -3.46
C ALA A 60 3.69 0.40 -2.52
N ILE A 61 2.42 0.17 -2.15
CA ILE A 61 1.70 0.99 -1.15
C ILE A 61 2.34 0.84 0.24
N CYS A 62 2.58 -0.38 0.71
CA CYS A 62 3.17 -0.64 2.03
C CYS A 62 4.58 -0.04 2.15
N VAL A 63 5.41 -0.12 1.11
CA VAL A 63 6.76 0.45 1.09
C VAL A 63 6.70 1.96 1.27
N LYS A 64 5.89 2.67 0.47
CA LYS A 64 5.72 4.12 0.63
C LYS A 64 5.12 4.49 1.99
N ARG A 65 4.27 3.63 2.56
CA ARG A 65 3.72 3.86 3.90
C ARG A 65 4.75 3.62 5.02
N CYS A 66 5.66 2.66 4.84
CA CYS A 66 6.84 2.48 5.69
C CYS A 66 7.77 3.69 5.61
N HIS A 67 8.03 4.20 4.40
CA HIS A 67 8.83 5.39 4.17
C HIS A 67 8.25 6.62 4.88
N ASP A 68 6.94 6.78 4.86
CA ASP A 68 6.28 7.86 5.60
C ASP A 68 6.41 7.71 7.13
N ARG A 69 6.69 6.50 7.64
CA ARG A 69 7.01 6.24 9.05
C ARG A 69 8.52 6.27 9.34
N ASP A 70 9.31 6.79 8.39
CA ASP A 70 10.78 6.78 8.37
C ASP A 70 11.40 5.38 8.54
N LYS A 71 10.70 4.34 8.07
CA LYS A 71 11.15 2.95 8.04
C LYS A 71 11.57 2.57 6.63
N SER A 72 12.55 1.67 6.49
CA SER A 72 12.89 1.12 5.18
C SER A 72 11.77 0.21 4.65
N GLY A 73 11.67 0.06 3.32
CA GLY A 73 10.70 -0.86 2.71
C GLY A 73 10.82 -2.32 3.17
N TRP A 74 11.99 -2.73 3.67
CA TRP A 74 12.24 -4.06 4.24
C TRP A 74 11.33 -4.43 5.42
N TRP A 75 10.75 -3.45 6.11
CA TRP A 75 9.75 -3.71 7.15
C TRP A 75 8.50 -4.44 6.61
N CYS A 76 8.22 -4.35 5.30
CA CYS A 76 7.16 -5.12 4.65
C CYS A 76 7.37 -6.64 4.76
N LEU A 77 8.57 -7.14 5.03
CA LEU A 77 8.80 -8.57 5.27
C LEU A 77 8.02 -9.10 6.48
N LEU A 78 7.65 -8.24 7.43
CA LEU A 78 6.78 -8.63 8.55
C LEU A 78 5.42 -9.15 8.06
N LEU A 79 4.93 -8.69 6.91
CA LEU A 79 3.66 -9.14 6.31
C LEU A 79 3.66 -10.63 5.96
N VAL A 80 4.83 -11.25 5.83
CA VAL A 80 4.96 -12.70 5.58
C VAL A 80 4.65 -13.50 6.85
N ILE A 81 4.76 -12.91 8.03
CA ILE A 81 4.46 -13.54 9.31
C ILE A 81 2.96 -13.38 9.59
N PRO A 82 2.16 -14.47 9.55
CA PRO A 82 0.72 -14.37 9.76
C PRO A 82 0.39 -13.79 11.14
N TRP A 83 -0.72 -13.06 11.23
CA TRP A 83 -1.22 -12.38 12.43
C TRP A 83 -0.33 -11.24 12.95
N VAL A 84 0.94 -11.50 13.23
CA VAL A 84 1.89 -10.49 13.70
C VAL A 84 2.09 -9.41 12.64
N GLY A 85 2.35 -9.80 11.39
CA GLY A 85 2.48 -8.89 10.27
C GLY A 85 1.21 -8.09 10.01
N THR A 86 0.05 -8.76 10.08
CA THR A 86 -1.25 -8.13 9.87
C THR A 86 -1.55 -7.09 10.95
N VAL A 87 -1.37 -7.44 12.22
CA VAL A 87 -1.58 -6.51 13.35
C VAL A 87 -0.61 -5.34 13.24
N TRP A 88 0.67 -5.60 12.99
CA TRP A 88 1.67 -4.55 12.78
C TRP A 88 1.27 -3.61 11.63
N ALA A 89 0.85 -4.15 10.49
CA ALA A 89 0.47 -3.34 9.33
C ALA A 89 -0.76 -2.46 9.62
N ILE A 90 -1.79 -3.00 10.27
CA ILE A 90 -2.98 -2.24 10.64
C ILE A 90 -2.61 -1.11 11.60
N VAL A 91 -1.82 -1.41 12.64
CA VAL A 91 -1.45 -0.41 13.64
C VAL A 91 -0.47 0.62 13.08
N ASP A 92 0.71 0.18 12.63
CA ASP A 92 1.81 1.08 12.28
C ASP A 92 1.65 1.76 10.92
N LEU A 93 1.08 1.06 9.93
CA LEU A 93 0.87 1.62 8.58
C LEU A 93 -0.53 2.22 8.41
N GLY A 94 -1.55 1.59 9.00
CA GLY A 94 -2.95 1.98 8.83
C GLY A 94 -3.44 3.08 9.78
N ILE A 95 -3.02 3.05 11.06
CA ILE A 95 -3.57 3.92 12.11
C ILE A 95 -2.59 5.02 12.51
N LEU A 96 -1.32 4.69 12.74
CA LEU A 96 -0.33 5.66 13.22
C LEU A 96 0.00 6.76 12.19
N GLU A 97 0.45 7.89 12.71
CA GLU A 97 0.79 9.08 11.91
C GLU A 97 2.11 8.93 11.16
N GLY A 98 2.29 9.64 10.06
CA GLY A 98 3.61 9.77 9.44
C GLY A 98 4.64 10.45 10.35
N SER A 99 5.90 10.43 9.95
CA SER A 99 6.92 11.29 10.54
C SER A 99 6.67 12.75 10.13
N PRO A 100 6.62 13.70 11.07
CA PRO A 100 6.35 15.10 10.75
C PRO A 100 7.49 15.71 9.94
N GLY A 101 7.15 16.51 8.93
CA GLY A 101 8.12 17.23 8.11
C GLY A 101 8.91 16.32 7.16
N THR A 102 10.01 16.83 6.63
CA THR A 102 10.85 16.11 5.66
C THR A 102 11.63 14.99 6.35
N ASN A 103 11.59 13.78 5.77
CA ASN A 103 12.44 12.67 6.17
C ASN A 103 13.32 12.23 4.98
N ARG A 104 14.11 11.16 5.14
CA ARG A 104 15.03 10.67 4.10
C ARG A 104 14.37 10.21 2.80
N PHE A 105 13.06 10.02 2.80
CA PHE A 105 12.26 9.59 1.64
C PHE A 105 11.50 10.74 0.99
N GLY A 106 11.68 11.97 1.46
CA GLY A 106 11.10 13.18 0.86
C GLY A 106 10.25 14.02 1.82
N PRO A 107 9.61 15.08 1.28
CA PRO A 107 8.77 15.98 2.05
C PRO A 107 7.55 15.28 2.66
N ASP A 108 6.93 15.92 3.64
CA ASP A 108 5.72 15.41 4.28
C ASP A 108 4.56 15.39 3.26
N PRO A 109 3.91 14.23 3.01
CA PRO A 109 2.78 14.16 2.08
C PRO A 109 1.56 14.98 2.51
N LEU A 110 1.54 15.51 3.73
CA LEU A 110 0.50 16.41 4.23
C LEU A 110 0.95 17.88 4.26
N ALA A 111 2.21 18.21 3.93
CA ALA A 111 2.66 19.61 3.94
C ALA A 111 2.01 20.47 2.85
N ASP A 112 1.57 19.84 1.76
CA ASP A 112 0.92 20.51 0.61
C ASP A 112 -0.62 20.35 0.61
N ALA A 113 -1.21 19.71 1.64
CA ALA A 113 -2.61 19.28 1.69
C ALA A 113 -3.53 20.20 2.51
#